data_AF-A0A7X7ZJA0-F1
#
_entry.id   AF-A0A7X7ZJA0-F1
#
_cell.length_a   1.000
_cell.length_b   1.000
_cell.length_c   1.000
_cell.angle_alpha   90.00
_cell.angle_beta   90.00
_cell.angle_gamma   90.00
#
_symmetry.space_group_name_H-M   'P 1'
#
loop_
_entity.id
_entity.type
_entity.pdbx_description
1 polymer ?
#
loop_
_entity_poly.entity_id
_entity_poly.type
_entity_poly.pdbx_seq_one_letter_code
_entity_poly.pdbx_strand_id
1 'polypeptide(L)'
;PAAAPRPPAPGFAFQLPVREGDILKRRLLVNEKITVRAEVKVKTVEADLENVVCVIPGADPSAGEVILSAHLFEGMQKQGANDNISGSATVLEVARILQALVSEGRLPRPKRTIRFIWGPEFSGIGAWVKANPAVMDRTLCNINMDMVGEWLSKNKSFFNLMRTTYGNPHYINDVMENYYRYVGEGSRERIQNRATAAGVPVRVVAPSGADEPFYYSIETHYGASDHEVFNDWAVRVPGIMMIAWPDQWYHTSGDTADKADPTQLKRAAVIGAAGAYTVASADASLASAIAAETAANGTRRIGHLLTVALEALNASTAGSFDEDFRYARGLVEAAVINEKETLATVLELAPGDAGLAADVARLAKSVDAAGAADLAVLEARRAAVARRLGVKAAPLVPTELEKRAARLVPRPTAKVREGGYREYQKYLSAVSGTDRLKYPIAGKDLALANQGELQLLVDGRHSVLDIKKMLDAQHERRSSLQAVLNYLEILRLAGLVEW
;
A
#
# COMPACT_ATOMS: atom_id res chain seq x y z
N PRO A 1 16.09 7.27 40.86
CA PRO A 1 15.25 7.16 39.63
C PRO A 1 14.28 8.33 39.54
N ALA A 2 14.57 9.32 38.67
CA ALA A 2 13.61 10.36 38.34
C ALA A 2 12.42 9.70 37.64
N ALA A 3 11.22 9.85 38.21
CA ALA A 3 9.99 9.32 37.64
C ALA A 3 9.84 9.81 36.20
N ALA A 4 9.48 8.90 35.28
CA ALA A 4 9.13 9.27 33.92
C ALA A 4 8.09 10.41 33.97
N PRO A 5 8.19 11.44 33.11
CA PRO A 5 7.22 12.52 33.08
C PRO A 5 5.83 11.92 32.90
N ARG A 6 4.91 12.30 33.80
CA ARG A 6 3.52 11.85 33.76
C ARG A 6 2.98 12.17 32.37
N PRO A 7 2.36 11.21 31.66
CA PRO A 7 1.73 11.51 30.37
C PRO A 7 0.75 12.68 30.57
N PRO A 8 0.62 13.58 29.58
CA PRO A 8 -0.32 14.68 29.68
C PRO A 8 -1.70 14.16 30.06
N ALA A 9 -2.44 14.93 30.87
CA ALA A 9 -3.80 14.58 31.23
C ALA A 9 -4.59 14.30 29.93
N PRO A 10 -5.38 13.21 29.87
CA PRO A 10 -6.09 12.85 28.66
C PRO A 10 -6.99 14.02 28.25
N GLY A 11 -6.79 14.50 27.02
CA GLY A 11 -7.72 15.43 26.38
C GLY A 11 -9.01 14.72 25.98
N PHE A 12 -10.03 15.48 25.60
CA PHE A 12 -11.23 14.94 24.97
C PHE A 12 -11.38 15.52 23.57
N ALA A 13 -12.00 14.73 22.69
CA ALA A 13 -12.48 15.16 21.39
C ALA A 13 -13.83 14.50 21.14
N PHE A 14 -14.69 15.14 20.36
CA PHE A 14 -15.93 14.59 19.86
C PHE A 14 -16.17 15.13 18.46
N GLN A 15 -16.89 14.37 17.63
CA GLN A 15 -17.30 14.83 16.32
C GLN A 15 -18.68 15.49 16.39
N LEU A 16 -18.89 16.48 15.54
CA LEU A 16 -20.19 17.11 15.33
C LEU A 16 -20.73 16.71 13.95
N PRO A 17 -22.05 16.59 13.78
CA PRO A 17 -22.63 16.54 12.44
C PRO A 17 -22.15 17.72 11.60
N VAL A 18 -21.82 17.47 10.33
CA VAL A 18 -21.23 18.48 9.42
C VAL A 18 -22.03 19.79 9.44
N ARG A 19 -23.36 19.70 9.43
CA ARG A 19 -24.26 20.88 9.48
C ARG A 19 -24.02 21.75 10.71
N GLU A 20 -23.90 21.14 11.89
CA GLU A 20 -23.68 21.86 13.14
C GLU A 20 -22.26 22.46 13.16
N GLY A 21 -21.28 21.73 12.63
CA GLY A 21 -19.93 22.25 12.39
C GLY A 21 -19.92 23.51 11.50
N ASP A 22 -20.67 23.51 10.39
CA ASP A 22 -20.78 24.65 9.48
C ASP A 22 -21.52 25.85 10.08
N ILE A 23 -22.52 25.60 10.93
CA ILE A 23 -23.19 26.66 11.68
C ILE A 23 -22.21 27.34 12.63
N LEU A 24 -21.46 26.57 13.42
CA LEU A 24 -20.46 27.12 14.34
C LEU A 24 -19.34 27.84 13.59
N LYS A 25 -18.86 27.27 12.48
CA LYS A 25 -17.83 27.89 11.63
C LYS A 25 -18.27 29.26 11.11
N ARG A 26 -19.48 29.37 10.56
CA ARG A 26 -19.99 30.65 10.03
C ARG A 26 -20.09 31.74 11.10
N ARG A 27 -20.52 31.36 12.31
CA ARG A 27 -20.59 32.27 13.47
C ARG A 27 -19.20 32.74 13.91
N LEU A 28 -18.23 31.83 13.98
CA LEU A 28 -16.84 32.17 14.29
C LEU A 28 -16.21 33.08 13.23
N LEU A 29 -16.52 32.87 11.93
CA LEU A 29 -16.01 33.70 10.84
C LEU A 29 -16.48 35.15 10.88
N VAL A 30 -17.59 35.45 11.58
CA VAL A 30 -18.06 36.83 11.82
C VAL A 30 -17.62 37.35 13.19
N ASN A 31 -16.59 36.75 13.79
CA ASN A 31 -16.04 37.08 15.11
C ASN A 31 -17.04 36.98 16.26
N GLU A 32 -18.09 36.16 16.13
CA GLU A 32 -19.00 35.89 17.22
C GLU A 32 -18.28 35.10 18.32
N LYS A 33 -18.39 35.56 19.57
CA LYS A 33 -17.87 34.83 20.73
C LYS A 33 -18.85 33.71 21.11
N ILE A 34 -18.48 32.47 20.84
CA ILE A 34 -19.28 31.28 21.16
C ILE A 34 -18.76 30.63 22.45
N THR A 35 -19.66 30.37 23.39
CA THR A 35 -19.37 29.56 24.58
C THR A 35 -20.01 28.19 24.40
N VAL A 36 -19.23 27.12 24.55
CA VAL A 36 -19.71 25.73 24.47
C VAL A 36 -19.61 25.05 25.83
N ARG A 37 -20.55 24.16 26.13
CA ARG A 37 -20.47 23.20 27.24
C ARG A 37 -20.40 21.80 26.64
N ALA A 38 -19.31 21.08 26.89
CA ALA A 38 -19.14 19.68 26.52
C ALA A 38 -19.19 18.80 27.77
N GLU A 39 -19.96 17.72 27.72
CA GLU A 39 -19.98 16.67 28.74
C GLU A 39 -19.56 15.37 28.08
N VAL A 40 -18.38 14.85 28.45
CA VAL A 40 -17.82 13.64 27.86
C VAL A 40 -17.62 12.62 28.97
N LYS A 41 -18.29 11.46 28.85
CA LYS A 41 -18.19 10.34 29.78
C LYS A 41 -17.49 9.19 29.08
N VAL A 42 -16.24 8.92 29.46
CA VAL A 42 -15.43 7.84 28.91
C VAL A 42 -15.00 6.91 30.03
N LYS A 43 -14.99 5.61 29.76
CA LYS A 43 -14.42 4.61 30.64
C LYS A 43 -13.53 3.69 29.80
N THR A 44 -12.29 3.53 30.22
CA THR A 44 -11.44 2.45 29.71
C THR A 44 -11.81 1.18 30.46
N VAL A 45 -12.02 0.10 29.71
CA VAL A 45 -12.32 -1.22 30.26
C VAL A 45 -11.32 -2.22 29.70
N GLU A 46 -11.02 -3.23 30.49
CA GLU A 46 -10.38 -4.44 30.00
C GLU A 46 -11.42 -5.22 29.18
N ALA A 47 -11.01 -5.72 28.01
CA ALA A 47 -11.87 -6.44 27.09
C ALA A 47 -11.05 -7.51 26.36
N ASP A 48 -11.67 -8.67 26.15
CA ASP A 48 -11.11 -9.73 25.31
C ASP A 48 -11.33 -9.38 23.83
N LEU A 49 -10.25 -9.42 23.05
CA LEU A 49 -10.28 -9.22 21.60
C LEU A 49 -10.10 -10.57 20.91
N GLU A 50 -11.17 -11.10 20.34
CA GLU A 50 -11.17 -12.41 19.67
C GLU A 50 -10.85 -12.28 18.18
N ASN A 51 -9.96 -13.14 17.70
CA ASN A 51 -9.71 -13.31 16.27
C ASN A 51 -10.28 -14.66 15.83
N VAL A 52 -11.01 -14.69 14.72
CA VAL A 52 -11.45 -15.92 14.05
C VAL A 52 -10.45 -16.22 12.94
N VAL A 53 -9.94 -17.45 12.90
CA VAL A 53 -8.96 -17.87 11.89
C VAL A 53 -9.34 -19.22 11.34
N CYS A 54 -9.36 -19.35 10.01
CA CYS A 54 -9.53 -20.64 9.35
C CYS A 54 -8.57 -20.79 8.16
N VAL A 55 -8.43 -22.02 7.65
CA VAL A 55 -7.52 -22.34 6.55
C VAL A 55 -8.14 -23.33 5.58
N ILE A 56 -7.86 -23.15 4.29
CA ILE A 56 -7.91 -24.22 3.29
C ILE A 56 -6.48 -24.76 3.16
N PRO A 57 -6.19 -25.98 3.63
CA PRO A 57 -4.82 -26.47 3.70
C PRO A 57 -4.25 -26.75 2.30
N GLY A 58 -3.04 -26.24 2.04
CA GLY A 58 -2.30 -26.54 0.82
C GLY A 58 -1.91 -28.02 0.71
N ALA A 59 -1.51 -28.44 -0.48
CA ALA A 59 -0.96 -29.78 -0.71
C ALA A 59 0.48 -29.93 -0.18
N ASP A 60 1.22 -28.82 -0.06
CA ASP A 60 2.61 -28.77 0.42
C ASP A 60 2.73 -27.80 1.62
N PRO A 61 2.89 -28.31 2.86
CA PRO A 61 3.05 -27.48 4.05
C PRO A 61 4.28 -26.56 4.04
N SER A 62 5.27 -26.84 3.19
CA SER A 62 6.51 -26.05 3.08
C SER A 62 6.43 -24.94 2.02
N ALA A 63 5.36 -24.91 1.20
CA ALA A 63 5.24 -23.97 0.10
C ALA A 63 4.81 -22.54 0.52
N GLY A 64 4.53 -22.34 1.81
CA GLY A 64 4.06 -21.07 2.37
C GLY A 64 2.54 -20.89 2.33
N GLU A 65 2.08 -19.68 2.62
CA GLU A 65 0.65 -19.35 2.73
C GLU A 65 0.30 -17.99 2.12
N VAL A 66 -0.97 -17.84 1.71
CA VAL A 66 -1.59 -16.54 1.36
C VAL A 66 -2.64 -16.23 2.41
N ILE A 67 -2.69 -14.97 2.88
CA ILE A 67 -3.67 -14.54 3.87
C ILE A 67 -4.71 -13.64 3.22
N LEU A 68 -6.00 -13.91 3.46
CA LEU A 68 -7.07 -12.92 3.32
C LEU A 68 -7.48 -12.42 4.70
N SER A 69 -7.65 -11.11 4.85
CA SER A 69 -8.08 -10.48 6.10
C SER A 69 -9.25 -9.52 5.90
N ALA A 70 -10.06 -9.37 6.94
CA ALA A 70 -11.05 -8.31 7.10
C ALA A 70 -11.32 -8.09 8.60
N HIS A 71 -11.63 -6.87 9.03
CA HIS A 71 -11.97 -6.63 10.43
C HIS A 71 -13.44 -6.91 10.76
N LEU A 72 -13.70 -7.33 12.01
CA LEU A 72 -15.03 -7.55 12.57
C LEU A 72 -15.58 -6.34 13.33
N PHE A 73 -14.69 -5.50 13.86
CA PHE A 73 -15.09 -4.50 14.84
C PHE A 73 -15.55 -3.21 14.18
N GLU A 74 -16.82 -2.87 14.39
CA GLU A 74 -17.30 -1.51 14.41
C GLU A 74 -18.18 -1.31 15.62
N GLY A 75 -17.74 -0.44 16.54
CA GLY A 75 -18.34 -0.32 17.87
C GLY A 75 -19.86 -0.12 17.88
N MET A 76 -20.48 -0.37 19.04
CA MET A 76 -21.94 -0.53 19.22
C MET A 76 -22.87 0.57 18.69
N GLN A 77 -22.33 1.72 18.27
CA GLN A 77 -23.09 2.84 17.71
C GLN A 77 -23.19 2.79 16.17
N LYS A 78 -22.29 2.04 15.53
CA LYS A 78 -22.21 1.89 14.08
C LYS A 78 -22.91 0.60 13.66
N GLN A 79 -23.58 0.63 12.52
CA GLN A 79 -24.20 -0.57 11.93
C GLN A 79 -23.18 -1.36 11.09
N GLY A 80 -22.24 -0.66 10.44
CA GLY A 80 -21.05 -1.23 9.81
C GLY A 80 -21.29 -2.16 8.65
N ALA A 81 -22.37 -1.92 7.90
CA ALA A 81 -22.72 -2.78 6.77
C ALA A 81 -21.61 -2.79 5.71
N ASN A 82 -21.10 -1.62 5.33
CA ASN A 82 -19.94 -1.50 4.48
C ASN A 82 -18.64 -1.63 5.28
N ASP A 83 -18.42 -0.86 6.34
CA ASP A 83 -17.17 -0.84 7.13
C ASP A 83 -17.16 -1.87 8.25
N ASN A 84 -17.59 -3.08 8.00
CA ASN A 84 -16.68 -4.04 7.36
C ASN A 84 -17.29 -5.44 7.47
N ILE A 85 -18.59 -5.49 7.82
CA ILE A 85 -19.43 -6.64 7.55
C ILE A 85 -19.33 -7.01 6.06
N SER A 86 -19.21 -6.03 5.15
CA SER A 86 -19.03 -6.31 3.72
C SER A 86 -17.74 -7.09 3.42
N GLY A 87 -16.58 -6.66 3.93
CA GLY A 87 -15.31 -7.36 3.76
C GLY A 87 -15.34 -8.71 4.45
N SER A 88 -15.80 -8.74 5.70
CA SER A 88 -15.93 -9.98 6.49
C SER A 88 -16.80 -11.03 5.80
N ALA A 89 -17.99 -10.65 5.29
CA ALA A 89 -18.89 -11.53 4.56
C ALA A 89 -18.30 -11.98 3.22
N THR A 90 -17.58 -11.10 2.53
CA THR A 90 -16.91 -11.42 1.25
C THR A 90 -15.77 -12.42 1.47
N VAL A 91 -14.92 -12.22 2.47
CA VAL A 91 -13.83 -13.17 2.82
C VAL A 91 -14.41 -14.53 3.20
N LEU A 92 -15.54 -14.57 3.92
CA LEU A 92 -16.23 -15.82 4.25
C LEU A 92 -16.75 -16.52 2.99
N GLU A 93 -17.34 -15.77 2.06
CA GLU A 93 -17.79 -16.32 0.77
C GLU A 93 -16.62 -16.84 -0.06
N VAL A 94 -15.48 -16.15 -0.08
CA VAL A 94 -14.25 -16.63 -0.73
C VAL A 94 -13.81 -17.98 -0.15
N ALA A 95 -13.77 -18.09 1.19
CA ALA A 95 -13.45 -19.35 1.86
C ALA A 95 -14.43 -20.46 1.47
N ARG A 96 -15.73 -20.17 1.49
CA ARG A 96 -16.79 -21.13 1.14
C ARG A 96 -16.68 -21.62 -0.30
N ILE A 97 -16.51 -20.72 -1.29
CA ILE A 97 -16.47 -21.10 -2.70
C ILE A 97 -15.19 -21.85 -3.05
N LEU A 98 -14.03 -21.43 -2.54
CA LEU A 98 -12.78 -22.13 -2.80
C LEU A 98 -12.79 -23.53 -2.18
N GLN A 99 -13.27 -23.66 -0.95
CA GLN A 99 -13.41 -24.95 -0.29
C GLN A 99 -14.36 -25.88 -1.06
N ALA A 100 -15.51 -25.37 -1.51
CA ALA A 100 -16.47 -26.14 -2.31
C ALA A 100 -15.84 -26.62 -3.61
N LEU A 101 -15.26 -25.70 -4.41
CA LEU A 101 -14.64 -26.02 -5.70
C LEU A 101 -13.51 -27.06 -5.58
N VAL A 102 -12.69 -26.96 -4.54
CA VAL A 102 -11.63 -27.94 -4.27
C VAL A 102 -12.21 -29.29 -3.84
N SER A 103 -13.20 -29.30 -2.94
CA SER A 103 -13.82 -30.56 -2.47
C SER A 103 -14.60 -31.29 -3.56
N GLU A 104 -15.19 -30.55 -4.51
CA GLU A 104 -15.92 -31.07 -5.66
C GLU A 104 -14.99 -31.52 -6.81
N GLY A 105 -13.67 -31.29 -6.70
CA GLY A 105 -12.69 -31.60 -7.75
C GLY A 105 -12.77 -30.68 -8.97
N ARG A 106 -13.47 -29.55 -8.88
CA ARG A 106 -13.57 -28.54 -9.94
C ARG A 106 -12.35 -27.63 -10.00
N LEU A 107 -11.65 -27.49 -8.88
CA LEU A 107 -10.33 -26.90 -8.79
C LEU A 107 -9.36 -27.90 -8.14
N PRO A 108 -8.13 -28.05 -8.64
CA PRO A 108 -7.09 -28.77 -7.91
C PRO A 108 -6.88 -28.18 -6.52
N ARG A 109 -6.49 -29.02 -5.55
CA ARG A 109 -6.03 -28.52 -4.25
C ARG A 109 -4.80 -27.62 -4.48
N PRO A 110 -4.78 -26.38 -3.96
CA PRO A 110 -3.66 -25.47 -4.18
C PRO A 110 -2.40 -26.01 -3.54
N LYS A 111 -1.23 -25.63 -4.07
CA LYS A 111 0.07 -26.01 -3.50
C LYS A 111 0.23 -25.44 -2.08
N ARG A 112 -0.09 -24.15 -1.93
CA ARG A 112 0.05 -23.37 -0.69
C ARG A 112 -1.26 -23.32 0.10
N THR A 113 -1.16 -23.07 1.40
CA THR A 113 -2.32 -22.86 2.25
C THR A 113 -2.93 -21.49 1.98
N ILE A 114 -4.26 -21.41 1.98
CA ILE A 114 -4.99 -20.14 1.98
C ILE A 114 -5.58 -19.95 3.39
N ARG A 115 -5.20 -18.88 4.07
CA ARG A 115 -5.62 -18.56 5.43
C ARG A 115 -6.56 -17.36 5.41
N PHE A 116 -7.56 -17.39 6.28
CA PHE A 116 -8.54 -16.35 6.45
C PHE A 116 -8.52 -15.88 7.90
N ILE A 117 -8.50 -14.56 8.10
CA ILE A 117 -8.41 -13.94 9.42
C ILE A 117 -9.47 -12.86 9.54
N TRP A 118 -10.22 -12.92 10.64
CA TRP A 118 -11.14 -11.89 11.05
C TRP A 118 -10.80 -11.46 12.47
N GLY A 119 -10.82 -10.16 12.75
CA GLY A 119 -10.52 -9.66 14.09
C GLY A 119 -10.82 -8.17 14.26
N PRO A 120 -10.68 -7.62 15.47
CA PRO A 120 -10.69 -6.18 15.66
C PRO A 120 -9.57 -5.50 14.87
N GLU A 121 -9.93 -4.46 14.12
CA GLU A 121 -9.02 -3.71 13.24
C GLU A 121 -7.77 -3.25 14.03
N PHE A 122 -6.58 -3.48 13.46
CA PHE A 122 -5.23 -3.25 13.97
C PHE A 122 -4.87 -3.94 15.30
N SER A 123 -5.74 -3.83 16.30
CA SER A 123 -5.54 -4.28 17.68
C SER A 123 -5.66 -5.79 17.81
N GLY A 124 -6.67 -6.39 17.17
CA GLY A 124 -6.88 -7.82 17.14
C GLY A 124 -5.93 -8.51 16.18
N ILE A 125 -5.95 -8.10 14.91
CA ILE A 125 -5.11 -8.70 13.86
C ILE A 125 -3.62 -8.47 14.16
N GLY A 126 -3.25 -7.29 14.65
CA GLY A 126 -1.88 -7.01 15.10
C GLY A 126 -1.41 -7.88 16.25
N ALA A 127 -2.26 -8.12 17.25
CA ALA A 127 -1.95 -9.05 18.33
C ALA A 127 -1.79 -10.49 17.81
N TRP A 128 -2.64 -10.91 16.86
CA TRP A 128 -2.52 -12.22 16.24
C TRP A 128 -1.21 -12.37 15.44
N VAL A 129 -0.87 -11.40 14.60
CA VAL A 129 0.38 -11.37 13.82
C VAL A 129 1.59 -11.45 14.75
N LYS A 130 1.59 -10.65 15.83
CA LYS A 130 2.64 -10.68 16.87
C LYS A 130 2.79 -12.06 17.52
N ALA A 131 1.69 -12.75 17.78
CA ALA A 131 1.68 -14.08 18.39
C ALA A 131 2.06 -15.21 17.40
N ASN A 132 2.10 -14.94 16.09
CA ASN A 132 2.30 -15.95 15.06
C ASN A 132 3.48 -15.63 14.11
N PRO A 133 4.70 -15.33 14.61
CA PRO A 133 5.83 -14.94 13.77
C PRO A 133 6.22 -16.02 12.76
N ALA A 134 6.16 -17.30 13.16
CA ALA A 134 6.47 -18.42 12.27
C ALA A 134 5.47 -18.58 11.10
N VAL A 135 4.25 -18.03 11.24
CA VAL A 135 3.29 -17.95 10.12
C VAL A 135 3.66 -16.81 9.20
N MET A 136 4.06 -15.66 9.76
CA MET A 136 4.49 -14.49 8.96
C MET A 136 5.74 -14.81 8.15
N ASP A 137 6.71 -15.53 8.72
CA ASP A 137 7.96 -15.94 8.03
C ASP A 137 7.73 -16.79 6.77
N ARG A 138 6.55 -17.42 6.63
CA ARG A 138 6.17 -18.25 5.47
C ARG A 138 4.99 -17.68 4.68
N THR A 139 4.48 -16.52 5.06
CA THR A 139 3.37 -15.89 4.34
C THR A 139 3.94 -15.11 3.17
N LEU A 140 3.42 -15.37 1.97
CA LEU A 140 3.86 -14.70 0.74
C LEU A 140 3.26 -13.30 0.64
N CYS A 141 1.95 -13.19 0.90
CA CYS A 141 1.25 -11.91 0.85
C CYS A 141 -0.07 -11.93 1.62
N ASN A 142 -0.58 -10.73 1.87
CA ASN A 142 -1.90 -10.46 2.40
C ASN A 142 -2.78 -9.74 1.36
N ILE A 143 -4.04 -10.20 1.27
CA ILE A 143 -5.13 -9.56 0.53
C ILE A 143 -6.16 -9.10 1.57
N ASN A 144 -6.10 -7.82 1.94
CA ASN A 144 -7.08 -7.24 2.85
C ASN A 144 -8.33 -6.80 2.09
N MET A 145 -9.50 -7.16 2.61
CA MET A 145 -10.80 -6.71 2.10
C MET A 145 -11.44 -5.83 3.14
N ASP A 146 -11.49 -4.54 2.84
CA ASP A 146 -12.10 -3.54 3.70
C ASP A 146 -13.15 -2.78 2.92
N MET A 147 -14.36 -2.61 3.47
CA MET A 147 -15.39 -1.78 2.85
C MET A 147 -15.65 -2.13 1.37
N VAL A 148 -15.80 -3.41 1.05
CA VAL A 148 -15.84 -3.90 -0.36
C VAL A 148 -17.24 -3.92 -0.97
N GLY A 149 -18.27 -3.60 -0.19
CA GLY A 149 -19.67 -3.90 -0.52
C GLY A 149 -20.49 -2.76 -1.13
N GLU A 150 -20.02 -1.53 -1.11
CA GLU A 150 -20.81 -0.38 -1.56
C GLU A 150 -21.38 -0.54 -2.97
N TRP A 151 -22.62 -0.11 -3.15
CA TRP A 151 -23.16 0.16 -4.48
C TRP A 151 -22.45 1.38 -5.08
N LEU A 152 -21.48 1.10 -5.96
CA LEU A 152 -20.53 2.08 -6.48
C LEU A 152 -21.20 3.34 -7.05
N SER A 153 -22.15 3.22 -7.98
CA SER A 153 -22.79 4.41 -8.58
C SER A 153 -23.70 5.16 -7.59
N LYS A 154 -24.45 4.44 -6.74
CA LYS A 154 -25.34 5.01 -5.72
C LYS A 154 -24.56 5.85 -4.70
N ASN A 155 -23.36 5.40 -4.35
CA ASN A 155 -22.50 6.05 -3.35
C ASN A 155 -21.40 6.93 -3.97
N LYS A 156 -21.34 7.04 -5.31
CA LYS A 156 -20.32 7.83 -6.05
C LYS A 156 -18.89 7.35 -5.74
N SER A 157 -18.76 6.04 -5.62
CA SER A 157 -17.57 5.33 -5.17
C SER A 157 -16.91 4.58 -6.32
N PHE A 158 -15.65 4.22 -6.11
CA PHE A 158 -14.88 3.32 -6.98
C PHE A 158 -14.45 2.12 -6.16
N PHE A 159 -14.34 0.97 -6.81
CA PHE A 159 -13.64 -0.15 -6.20
C PHE A 159 -12.14 -0.02 -6.47
N ASN A 160 -11.39 0.30 -5.43
CA ASN A 160 -9.98 0.63 -5.50
C ASN A 160 -9.14 -0.58 -5.08
N LEU A 161 -8.03 -0.78 -5.78
CA LEU A 161 -6.93 -1.62 -5.33
C LEU A 161 -5.81 -0.71 -4.83
N MET A 162 -5.50 -0.77 -3.54
CA MET A 162 -4.33 -0.11 -2.94
C MET A 162 -3.14 -1.07 -3.01
N ARG A 163 -2.09 -0.65 -3.72
CA ARG A 163 -0.85 -1.45 -3.87
C ARG A 163 0.02 -1.45 -2.61
N THR A 164 1.00 -2.35 -2.59
CA THR A 164 2.12 -2.30 -1.65
C THR A 164 3.04 -1.10 -1.92
N THR A 165 3.95 -0.83 -0.99
CA THR A 165 4.90 0.30 -1.05
C THR A 165 6.23 -0.07 -1.68
N TYR A 166 7.09 0.92 -1.95
CA TYR A 166 8.45 0.69 -2.45
C TYR A 166 9.35 0.03 -1.42
N GLY A 167 9.05 0.18 -0.13
CA GLY A 167 9.68 -0.51 0.98
C GLY A 167 9.18 -1.93 1.20
N ASN A 168 8.09 -2.33 0.52
CA ASN A 168 7.59 -3.70 0.51
C ASN A 168 7.04 -4.10 -0.88
N PRO A 169 7.87 -4.04 -1.94
CA PRO A 169 7.41 -4.21 -3.32
C PRO A 169 7.05 -5.67 -3.60
N HIS A 170 5.97 -5.94 -4.34
CA HIS A 170 5.52 -7.32 -4.52
C HIS A 170 4.62 -7.56 -5.75
N TYR A 171 4.75 -8.72 -6.39
CA TYR A 171 3.96 -9.11 -7.58
C TYR A 171 2.45 -9.22 -7.33
N ILE A 172 2.02 -9.32 -6.06
CA ILE A 172 0.59 -9.38 -5.72
C ILE A 172 -0.18 -8.17 -6.28
N ASN A 173 0.48 -7.02 -6.39
CA ASN A 173 -0.06 -5.83 -7.02
C ASN A 173 -0.58 -6.12 -8.44
N ASP A 174 0.22 -6.84 -9.23
CA ASP A 174 -0.03 -7.11 -10.63
C ASP A 174 -0.99 -8.29 -10.84
N VAL A 175 -0.94 -9.30 -9.96
CA VAL A 175 -1.95 -10.37 -9.91
C VAL A 175 -3.33 -9.80 -9.64
N MET A 176 -3.45 -8.92 -8.64
CA MET A 176 -4.74 -8.32 -8.29
C MET A 176 -5.20 -7.31 -9.36
N GLU A 177 -4.31 -6.47 -9.90
CA GLU A 177 -4.64 -5.57 -11.01
C GLU A 177 -5.18 -6.34 -12.23
N ASN A 178 -4.59 -7.50 -12.55
CA ASN A 178 -5.06 -8.34 -13.65
C ASN A 178 -6.54 -8.73 -13.47
N TYR A 179 -6.95 -9.15 -12.26
CA TYR A 179 -8.33 -9.53 -11.98
C TYR A 179 -9.30 -8.35 -11.95
N TYR A 180 -8.87 -7.18 -11.48
CA TYR A 180 -9.64 -5.95 -11.61
C TYR A 180 -9.91 -5.61 -13.09
N ARG A 181 -8.87 -5.68 -13.94
CA ARG A 181 -9.02 -5.46 -15.39
C ARG A 181 -9.89 -6.53 -16.04
N TYR A 182 -9.70 -7.81 -15.69
CA TYR A 182 -10.49 -8.91 -16.22
C TYR A 182 -11.99 -8.72 -15.94
N VAL A 183 -12.36 -8.41 -14.69
CA VAL A 183 -13.76 -8.15 -14.33
C VAL A 183 -14.24 -6.85 -14.96
N GLY A 184 -13.48 -5.76 -14.89
CA GLY A 184 -13.94 -4.45 -15.33
C GLY A 184 -14.04 -4.27 -16.83
N GLU A 185 -13.01 -4.70 -17.55
CA GLU A 185 -13.03 -4.63 -18.99
C GLU A 185 -13.80 -5.80 -19.63
N GLY A 186 -13.94 -6.92 -18.92
CA GLY A 186 -14.69 -8.09 -19.40
C GLY A 186 -16.20 -7.98 -19.17
N SER A 187 -16.65 -7.13 -18.24
CA SER A 187 -18.06 -6.90 -17.93
C SER A 187 -18.75 -5.83 -18.77
N ARG A 188 -18.03 -5.24 -19.73
CA ARG A 188 -18.56 -4.22 -20.62
C ARG A 188 -18.34 -4.55 -22.08
N GLU A 189 -19.23 -4.05 -22.92
CA GLU A 189 -19.02 -4.06 -24.36
C GLU A 189 -17.84 -3.14 -24.74
N ARG A 190 -17.00 -3.60 -25.66
CA ARG A 190 -15.84 -2.83 -26.17
C ARG A 190 -16.10 -2.38 -27.61
N ILE A 191 -15.84 -1.10 -27.88
CA ILE A 191 -16.07 -0.47 -29.20
C ILE A 191 -14.80 -0.53 -30.09
N GLN A 192 -13.63 -0.91 -29.56
CA GLN A 192 -12.38 -0.77 -30.29
C GLN A 192 -12.18 -1.81 -31.41
N ASN A 193 -11.74 -1.31 -32.58
CA ASN A 193 -11.21 -2.04 -33.74
C ASN A 193 -11.99 -3.32 -34.14
N ARG A 194 -13.32 -3.22 -34.27
CA ARG A 194 -14.17 -4.35 -34.67
C ARG A 194 -15.05 -4.01 -35.86
N ALA A 195 -15.28 -5.00 -36.74
CA ALA A 195 -16.23 -4.92 -37.84
C ALA A 195 -17.66 -5.33 -37.42
N THR A 196 -17.81 -6.00 -36.27
CA THR A 196 -19.09 -6.53 -35.75
C THR A 196 -19.21 -6.31 -34.24
N ALA A 197 -20.42 -6.45 -33.69
CA ALA A 197 -20.61 -6.43 -32.24
C ALA A 197 -19.80 -7.56 -31.58
N ALA A 198 -19.05 -7.22 -30.52
CA ALA A 198 -18.37 -8.14 -29.63
C ALA A 198 -19.22 -8.30 -28.37
N GLY A 199 -19.56 -9.54 -28.01
CA GLY A 199 -20.32 -9.82 -26.78
C GLY A 199 -19.55 -9.44 -25.52
N VAL A 200 -20.25 -9.31 -24.39
CA VAL A 200 -19.65 -9.12 -23.07
C VAL A 200 -19.04 -10.47 -22.62
N PRO A 201 -17.71 -10.61 -22.58
CA PRO A 201 -17.08 -11.92 -22.36
C PRO A 201 -17.23 -12.42 -20.91
N VAL A 202 -17.36 -11.51 -19.94
CA VAL A 202 -17.34 -11.83 -18.50
C VAL A 202 -18.44 -11.06 -17.78
N ARG A 203 -19.65 -11.64 -17.68
CA ARG A 203 -20.77 -11.01 -16.95
C ARG A 203 -20.83 -11.51 -15.50
N VAL A 204 -20.08 -10.88 -14.61
CA VAL A 204 -20.14 -11.12 -13.14
C VAL A 204 -21.20 -10.21 -12.53
N VAL A 205 -22.42 -10.73 -12.46
CA VAL A 205 -23.62 -10.03 -11.94
C VAL A 205 -24.36 -10.97 -10.99
N ALA A 206 -24.90 -10.43 -9.89
CA ALA A 206 -25.77 -11.16 -8.98
C ALA A 206 -27.24 -11.01 -9.40
N PRO A 207 -28.11 -12.02 -9.21
CA PRO A 207 -29.52 -11.95 -9.63
C PRO A 207 -30.29 -10.75 -9.07
N SER A 208 -29.94 -10.30 -7.86
CA SER A 208 -30.54 -9.16 -7.16
C SER A 208 -29.64 -7.93 -7.12
N GLY A 209 -28.51 -7.95 -7.82
CA GLY A 209 -27.55 -6.86 -7.83
C GLY A 209 -27.69 -5.96 -9.05
N ALA A 210 -27.04 -4.80 -8.99
CA ALA A 210 -26.96 -3.87 -10.11
C ALA A 210 -26.20 -4.50 -11.28
N ASP A 211 -26.67 -4.28 -12.51
CA ASP A 211 -25.93 -4.61 -13.73
C ASP A 211 -25.32 -3.34 -14.33
N GLU A 212 -24.44 -2.74 -13.54
CA GLU A 212 -23.77 -1.48 -13.89
C GLU A 212 -22.32 -1.72 -14.27
N PRO A 213 -21.70 -0.78 -15.03
CA PRO A 213 -20.27 -0.79 -15.26
C PRO A 213 -19.50 -0.94 -13.95
N PHE A 214 -18.43 -1.72 -13.97
CA PHE A 214 -17.55 -1.85 -12.82
C PHE A 214 -16.61 -0.64 -12.77
N TYR A 215 -16.93 0.32 -11.91
CA TYR A 215 -16.10 1.51 -11.67
C TYR A 215 -14.96 1.12 -10.73
N TYR A 216 -13.78 0.90 -11.30
CA TYR A 216 -12.60 0.53 -10.51
C TYR A 216 -11.43 1.47 -10.75
N SER A 217 -10.54 1.55 -9.77
CA SER A 217 -9.27 2.27 -9.87
C SER A 217 -8.14 1.44 -9.28
N ILE A 218 -6.93 1.60 -9.82
CA ILE A 218 -5.74 0.94 -9.30
C ILE A 218 -4.79 1.99 -8.74
N GLU A 219 -4.86 2.16 -7.43
CA GLU A 219 -4.26 3.27 -6.71
C GLU A 219 -2.83 2.96 -6.25
N THR A 220 -2.14 4.00 -5.81
CA THR A 220 -0.94 3.85 -4.99
C THR A 220 -1.32 3.43 -3.57
N HIS A 221 -0.32 3.15 -2.75
CA HIS A 221 -0.54 2.73 -1.38
C HIS A 221 -1.28 3.78 -0.53
N TYR A 222 -2.22 3.33 0.30
CA TYR A 222 -2.87 4.09 1.39
C TYR A 222 -2.92 3.24 2.65
N GLY A 223 -2.36 3.73 3.76
CA GLY A 223 -2.19 2.96 5.00
C GLY A 223 -3.24 3.30 6.06
N ALA A 224 -4.41 2.66 5.99
CA ALA A 224 -5.52 2.93 6.90
C ALA A 224 -6.38 1.70 7.26
N SER A 225 -5.87 0.49 7.07
CA SER A 225 -6.58 -0.75 7.42
C SER A 225 -5.58 -1.87 7.75
N ASP A 226 -6.06 -3.08 7.99
CA ASP A 226 -5.26 -4.20 8.49
C ASP A 226 -4.12 -4.67 7.58
N HIS A 227 -4.10 -4.32 6.29
CA HIS A 227 -2.93 -4.59 5.42
C HIS A 227 -1.66 -3.92 5.98
N GLU A 228 -1.80 -2.83 6.75
CA GLU A 228 -0.68 -2.16 7.43
C GLU A 228 -0.10 -2.96 8.59
N VAL A 229 -0.85 -3.90 9.16
CA VAL A 229 -0.29 -4.84 10.13
C VAL A 229 0.75 -5.72 9.46
N PHE A 230 0.47 -6.16 8.23
CA PHE A 230 1.35 -7.01 7.44
C PHE A 230 2.53 -6.22 6.86
N ASN A 231 2.27 -4.99 6.37
CA ASN A 231 3.31 -4.08 5.89
C ASN A 231 4.16 -3.43 7.00
N ASP A 232 4.03 -3.82 8.26
CA ASP A 232 4.87 -3.32 9.36
C ASP A 232 6.35 -3.69 9.18
N TRP A 233 7.26 -2.82 9.61
CA TRP A 233 8.71 -2.99 9.42
C TRP A 233 9.28 -4.26 10.06
N ALA A 234 8.67 -4.74 11.15
CA ALA A 234 9.05 -5.99 11.81
C ALA A 234 8.44 -7.23 11.15
N VAL A 235 7.26 -7.08 10.55
CA VAL A 235 6.44 -8.16 9.99
C VAL A 235 6.85 -8.47 8.54
N ARG A 236 6.95 -7.44 7.69
CA ARG A 236 7.39 -7.53 6.28
C ARG A 236 6.64 -8.58 5.45
N VAL A 237 5.32 -8.66 5.61
CA VAL A 237 4.44 -9.41 4.72
C VAL A 237 3.78 -8.43 3.75
N PRO A 238 4.02 -8.50 2.43
CA PRO A 238 3.39 -7.62 1.45
C PRO A 238 1.87 -7.68 1.51
N GLY A 239 1.23 -6.58 1.90
CA GLY A 239 -0.22 -6.46 2.04
C GLY A 239 -0.83 -5.45 1.06
N ILE A 240 -1.86 -5.88 0.33
CA ILE A 240 -2.71 -4.98 -0.48
C ILE A 240 -4.07 -4.81 0.18
N MET A 241 -4.79 -3.76 -0.21
CA MET A 241 -6.18 -3.55 0.23
C MET A 241 -7.10 -3.37 -0.97
N MET A 242 -8.23 -4.08 -0.90
CA MET A 242 -9.39 -3.89 -1.78
C MET A 242 -10.41 -3.05 -1.01
N ILE A 243 -10.84 -1.91 -1.56
CA ILE A 243 -11.72 -0.96 -0.86
C ILE A 243 -12.67 -0.21 -1.79
N ALA A 244 -13.94 -0.04 -1.40
CA ALA A 244 -14.83 0.94 -2.04
C ALA A 244 -14.60 2.32 -1.40
N TRP A 245 -14.15 3.29 -2.21
CA TRP A 245 -13.89 4.65 -1.75
C TRP A 245 -14.10 5.66 -2.90
N PRO A 246 -14.62 6.88 -2.63
CA PRO A 246 -15.06 7.42 -1.33
C PRO A 246 -16.38 6.83 -0.82
N ASP A 247 -16.49 6.68 0.51
CA ASP A 247 -17.72 6.27 1.20
C ASP A 247 -18.37 7.47 1.91
N GLN A 248 -19.64 7.75 1.58
CA GLN A 248 -20.40 8.87 2.13
C GLN A 248 -21.02 8.60 3.51
N TRP A 249 -21.03 7.33 3.92
CA TRP A 249 -21.64 6.77 5.12
C TRP A 249 -20.61 6.27 6.14
N TYR A 250 -19.32 6.26 5.75
CA TYR A 250 -18.17 5.89 6.58
C TYR A 250 -18.30 6.41 8.02
N HIS A 251 -18.23 5.50 8.98
CA HIS A 251 -18.33 5.78 10.41
C HIS A 251 -19.62 6.50 10.86
N THR A 252 -20.71 6.44 10.09
CA THR A 252 -22.01 7.01 10.47
C THR A 252 -23.05 5.94 10.80
N SER A 253 -24.13 6.32 11.48
CA SER A 253 -25.30 5.43 11.66
C SER A 253 -26.06 5.14 10.35
N GLY A 254 -25.66 5.76 9.24
CA GLY A 254 -26.21 5.53 7.90
C GLY A 254 -25.48 4.43 7.11
N ASP A 255 -24.41 3.85 7.66
CA ASP A 255 -23.73 2.69 7.05
C ASP A 255 -24.57 1.41 7.24
N THR A 256 -25.60 1.30 6.43
CA THR A 256 -26.61 0.25 6.45
C THR A 256 -26.61 -0.55 5.15
N ALA A 257 -27.07 -1.81 5.21
CA ALA A 257 -26.97 -2.76 4.10
C ALA A 257 -27.67 -2.32 2.79
N ASP A 258 -28.61 -1.36 2.85
CA ASP A 258 -29.23 -0.78 1.65
C ASP A 258 -28.26 0.08 0.81
N LYS A 259 -27.06 0.37 1.32
CA LYS A 259 -25.97 1.02 0.59
C LYS A 259 -25.08 0.03 -0.15
N ALA A 260 -25.21 -1.27 0.12
CA ALA A 260 -24.44 -2.31 -0.54
C ALA A 260 -25.11 -2.78 -1.86
N ASP A 261 -24.31 -3.39 -2.73
CA ASP A 261 -24.77 -4.05 -3.96
C ASP A 261 -24.32 -5.53 -3.99
N PRO A 262 -25.26 -6.50 -4.13
CA PRO A 262 -24.92 -7.90 -4.30
C PRO A 262 -24.00 -8.19 -5.49
N THR A 263 -24.10 -7.43 -6.59
CA THR A 263 -23.18 -7.60 -7.73
C THR A 263 -21.77 -7.18 -7.35
N GLN A 264 -21.60 -6.04 -6.66
CA GLN A 264 -20.31 -5.60 -6.17
C GLN A 264 -19.67 -6.60 -5.21
N LEU A 265 -20.40 -7.11 -4.21
CA LEU A 265 -19.89 -8.16 -3.31
C LEU A 265 -19.45 -9.41 -4.08
N LYS A 266 -20.22 -9.83 -5.09
CA LYS A 266 -19.87 -10.96 -5.96
C LYS A 266 -18.59 -10.69 -6.76
N ARG A 267 -18.42 -9.47 -7.29
CA ARG A 267 -17.20 -9.07 -8.01
C ARG A 267 -15.98 -9.07 -7.09
N ALA A 268 -16.10 -8.51 -5.88
CA ALA A 268 -15.05 -8.54 -4.87
C ALA A 268 -14.65 -9.99 -4.50
N ALA A 269 -15.64 -10.87 -4.28
CA ALA A 269 -15.39 -12.29 -3.99
C ALA A 269 -14.68 -13.00 -5.15
N VAL A 270 -15.10 -12.77 -6.41
CA VAL A 270 -14.44 -13.35 -7.58
C VAL A 270 -12.98 -12.89 -7.70
N ILE A 271 -12.73 -11.59 -7.54
CA ILE A 271 -11.38 -11.02 -7.63
C ILE A 271 -10.49 -11.59 -6.52
N GLY A 272 -10.96 -11.58 -5.28
CA GLY A 272 -10.20 -12.08 -4.14
C GLY A 272 -9.93 -13.58 -4.19
N ALA A 273 -10.94 -14.38 -4.57
CA ALA A 273 -10.78 -15.81 -4.74
C ALA A 273 -9.79 -16.16 -5.86
N ALA A 274 -9.90 -15.49 -7.01
CA ALA A 274 -9.02 -15.74 -8.14
C ALA A 274 -7.58 -15.29 -7.86
N GLY A 275 -7.40 -14.13 -7.22
CA GLY A 275 -6.09 -13.64 -6.80
C GLY A 275 -5.41 -14.59 -5.81
N ALA A 276 -6.10 -14.93 -4.72
CA ALA A 276 -5.57 -15.84 -3.70
C ALA A 276 -5.25 -17.23 -4.26
N TYR A 277 -6.17 -17.81 -5.05
CA TYR A 277 -5.98 -19.14 -5.64
C TYR A 277 -4.83 -19.17 -6.66
N THR A 278 -4.64 -18.09 -7.43
CA THR A 278 -3.53 -17.96 -8.39
C THR A 278 -2.19 -18.03 -7.68
N VAL A 279 -1.99 -17.22 -6.64
CA VAL A 279 -0.74 -17.25 -5.85
C VAL A 279 -0.58 -18.60 -5.17
N ALA A 280 -1.65 -19.12 -4.57
CA ALA A 280 -1.61 -20.36 -3.83
C ALA A 280 -1.32 -21.59 -4.71
N SER A 281 -1.67 -21.54 -6.00
CA SER A 281 -1.51 -22.65 -6.95
C SER A 281 -0.32 -22.50 -7.89
N ALA A 282 0.34 -21.33 -7.91
CA ALA A 282 1.39 -21.04 -8.87
C ALA A 282 2.56 -22.04 -8.83
N ASP A 283 2.81 -22.64 -9.98
CA ASP A 283 4.02 -23.37 -10.35
C ASP A 283 4.95 -22.47 -11.16
N ALA A 284 6.05 -23.01 -11.68
CA ALA A 284 7.02 -22.25 -12.47
C ALA A 284 6.42 -21.64 -13.76
N SER A 285 5.46 -22.32 -14.39
CA SER A 285 4.81 -21.83 -15.61
C SER A 285 3.91 -20.64 -15.31
N LEU A 286 3.07 -20.75 -14.27
CA LEU A 286 2.21 -19.64 -13.85
C LEU A 286 3.05 -18.48 -13.29
N ALA A 287 4.14 -18.77 -12.57
CA ALA A 287 5.07 -17.76 -12.10
C ALA A 287 5.72 -16.99 -13.27
N SER A 288 6.11 -17.65 -14.36
CA SER A 288 6.64 -16.95 -15.56
C SER A 288 5.59 -16.04 -16.21
N ALA A 289 4.31 -16.47 -16.25
CA ALA A 289 3.22 -15.60 -16.70
C ALA A 289 3.01 -14.39 -15.78
N ILE A 290 3.09 -14.58 -14.45
CA ILE A 290 3.05 -13.48 -13.48
C ILE A 290 4.24 -12.54 -13.67
N ALA A 291 5.45 -13.06 -13.92
CA ALA A 291 6.63 -12.24 -14.20
C ALA A 291 6.43 -11.34 -15.43
N ALA A 292 5.84 -11.87 -16.50
CA ALA A 292 5.54 -11.10 -17.71
C ALA A 292 4.51 -9.99 -17.44
N GLU A 293 3.44 -10.30 -16.70
CA GLU A 293 2.42 -9.31 -16.29
C GLU A 293 3.02 -8.21 -15.41
N THR A 294 3.83 -8.59 -14.41
CA THR A 294 4.54 -7.67 -13.51
C THR A 294 5.48 -6.76 -14.29
N ALA A 295 6.26 -7.29 -15.23
CA ALA A 295 7.16 -6.49 -16.06
C ALA A 295 6.38 -5.52 -16.97
N ALA A 296 5.30 -5.98 -17.61
CA ALA A 296 4.48 -5.14 -18.48
C ALA A 296 3.83 -3.98 -17.72
N ASN A 297 3.19 -4.26 -16.58
CA ASN A 297 2.62 -3.21 -15.74
C ASN A 297 3.70 -2.29 -15.14
N GLY A 298 4.88 -2.82 -14.83
CA GLY A 298 6.04 -2.03 -14.40
C GLY A 298 6.46 -0.99 -15.44
N THR A 299 6.49 -1.34 -16.72
CA THR A 299 6.78 -0.35 -17.78
C THR A 299 5.75 0.78 -17.83
N ARG A 300 4.47 0.48 -17.59
CA ARG A 300 3.41 1.50 -17.48
C ARG A 300 3.64 2.43 -16.30
N ARG A 301 4.07 1.90 -15.14
CA ARG A 301 4.36 2.69 -13.94
C ARG A 301 5.60 3.57 -14.14
N ILE A 302 6.65 3.07 -14.79
CA ILE A 302 7.85 3.87 -15.13
C ILE A 302 7.47 5.04 -16.05
N GLY A 303 6.67 4.79 -17.10
CA GLY A 303 6.19 5.85 -17.99
C GLY A 303 5.28 6.88 -17.30
N HIS A 304 4.52 6.46 -16.28
CA HIS A 304 3.79 7.40 -15.43
C HIS A 304 4.75 8.29 -14.64
N LEU A 305 5.81 7.75 -14.03
CA LEU A 305 6.82 8.56 -13.33
C LEU A 305 7.61 9.47 -14.28
N LEU A 306 7.81 9.09 -15.56
CA LEU A 306 8.32 10.00 -16.57
C LEU A 306 7.38 11.21 -16.76
N THR A 307 6.06 10.99 -16.78
CA THR A 307 5.08 12.08 -16.90
C THR A 307 5.22 13.06 -15.74
N VAL A 308 5.24 12.55 -14.50
CA VAL A 308 5.45 13.37 -13.29
C VAL A 308 6.81 14.09 -13.32
N ALA A 309 7.87 13.42 -13.76
CA ALA A 309 9.20 13.98 -13.91
C ALA A 309 9.24 15.14 -14.92
N LEU A 310 8.57 14.99 -16.06
CA LEU A 310 8.48 16.05 -17.08
C LEU A 310 7.65 17.25 -16.57
N GLU A 311 6.57 17.01 -15.83
CA GLU A 311 5.78 18.07 -15.19
C GLU A 311 6.61 18.86 -14.18
N ALA A 312 7.33 18.17 -13.29
CA ALA A 312 8.22 18.80 -12.31
C ALA A 312 9.30 19.66 -12.98
N LEU A 313 9.94 19.15 -14.03
CA LEU A 313 10.95 19.89 -14.80
C LEU A 313 10.36 21.07 -15.58
N ASN A 314 9.14 20.94 -16.11
CA ASN A 314 8.46 22.04 -16.80
C ASN A 314 8.05 23.16 -15.84
N ALA A 315 7.74 22.85 -14.59
CA ALA A 315 7.42 23.81 -13.55
C ALA A 315 8.64 24.56 -12.98
N SER A 316 9.86 24.15 -13.35
CA SER A 316 11.09 24.75 -12.82
C SER A 316 11.23 26.24 -13.12
N THR A 317 11.87 26.92 -12.18
CA THR A 317 12.37 28.30 -12.33
C THR A 317 13.87 28.30 -12.59
N ALA A 318 14.45 29.45 -12.97
CA ALA A 318 15.90 29.56 -13.13
C ALA A 318 16.68 29.19 -11.85
N GLY A 319 16.11 29.44 -10.66
CA GLY A 319 16.74 29.14 -9.38
C GLY A 319 16.60 27.67 -8.94
N SER A 320 15.55 26.96 -9.38
CA SER A 320 15.27 25.58 -8.97
C SER A 320 15.66 24.54 -10.03
N PHE A 321 16.03 24.97 -11.23
CA PHE A 321 16.23 24.12 -12.42
C PHE A 321 17.04 22.85 -12.18
N ASP A 322 18.23 22.95 -11.59
CA ASP A 322 19.09 21.79 -11.37
C ASP A 322 18.59 20.88 -10.23
N GLU A 323 17.89 21.43 -9.24
CA GLU A 323 17.30 20.65 -8.15
C GLU A 323 16.06 19.89 -8.63
N ASP A 324 15.17 20.55 -9.36
CA ASP A 324 14.00 19.94 -9.98
C ASP A 324 14.40 18.88 -11.00
N PHE A 325 15.47 19.11 -11.78
CA PHE A 325 15.98 18.10 -12.69
C PHE A 325 16.54 16.87 -11.95
N ARG A 326 17.28 17.06 -10.85
CA ARG A 326 17.73 15.94 -9.99
C ARG A 326 16.54 15.15 -9.43
N TYR A 327 15.52 15.85 -8.94
CA TYR A 327 14.28 15.26 -8.45
C TYR A 327 13.59 14.44 -9.56
N ALA A 328 13.33 15.05 -10.71
CA ALA A 328 12.70 14.40 -11.86
C ALA A 328 13.45 13.15 -12.32
N ARG A 329 14.79 13.21 -12.39
CA ARG A 329 15.64 12.05 -12.73
C ARG A 329 15.53 10.95 -11.67
N GLY A 330 15.52 11.34 -10.40
CA GLY A 330 15.36 10.44 -9.26
C GLY A 330 14.04 9.68 -9.26
N LEU A 331 12.93 10.28 -9.71
CA LEU A 331 11.63 9.61 -9.83
C LEU A 331 11.70 8.40 -10.78
N VAL A 332 12.28 8.59 -11.97
CA VAL A 332 12.41 7.52 -12.97
C VAL A 332 13.37 6.44 -12.46
N GLU A 333 14.51 6.83 -11.88
CA GLU A 333 15.46 5.87 -11.29
C GLU A 333 14.83 5.03 -10.17
N ALA A 334 14.08 5.66 -9.26
CA ALA A 334 13.40 4.97 -8.18
C ALA A 334 12.33 4.00 -8.68
N ALA A 335 11.56 4.39 -9.71
CA ALA A 335 10.60 3.49 -10.34
C ALA A 335 11.29 2.25 -10.91
N VAL A 336 12.41 2.42 -11.64
CA VAL A 336 13.17 1.28 -12.19
C VAL A 336 13.66 0.35 -11.09
N ILE A 337 14.18 0.89 -9.99
CA ILE A 337 14.58 0.09 -8.82
C ILE A 337 13.37 -0.69 -8.30
N ASN A 338 12.27 -0.01 -8.00
CA ASN A 338 11.07 -0.63 -7.45
C ASN A 338 10.48 -1.73 -8.36
N GLU A 339 10.40 -1.48 -9.66
CA GLU A 339 9.81 -2.44 -10.60
C GLU A 339 10.66 -3.69 -10.77
N LYS A 340 12.00 -3.56 -10.71
CA LYS A 340 12.89 -4.73 -10.70
C LYS A 340 12.77 -5.54 -9.41
N GLU A 341 12.60 -4.87 -8.28
CA GLU A 341 12.39 -5.55 -7.00
C GLU A 341 11.04 -6.24 -6.93
N THR A 342 9.98 -5.58 -7.38
CA THR A 342 8.65 -6.17 -7.56
C THR A 342 8.74 -7.42 -8.45
N LEU A 343 9.41 -7.33 -9.60
CA LEU A 343 9.59 -8.47 -10.51
C LEU A 343 10.39 -9.61 -9.87
N ALA A 344 11.43 -9.30 -9.09
CA ALA A 344 12.24 -10.32 -8.42
C ALA A 344 11.43 -11.12 -7.38
N THR A 345 10.41 -10.53 -6.76
CA THR A 345 9.55 -11.26 -5.80
C THR A 345 8.85 -12.47 -6.41
N VAL A 346 8.65 -12.52 -7.73
CA VAL A 346 8.02 -13.65 -8.42
C VAL A 346 8.80 -14.96 -8.24
N LEU A 347 10.10 -14.89 -7.98
CA LEU A 347 10.96 -16.07 -7.77
C LEU A 347 10.53 -16.93 -6.58
N GLU A 348 9.83 -16.37 -5.59
CA GLU A 348 9.31 -17.13 -4.45
C GLU A 348 8.20 -18.13 -4.83
N LEU A 349 7.55 -17.93 -5.99
CA LEU A 349 6.48 -18.79 -6.47
C LEU A 349 7.00 -20.15 -6.96
N ALA A 350 8.24 -20.22 -7.41
CA ALA A 350 8.92 -21.48 -7.75
C ALA A 350 10.41 -21.42 -7.34
N PRO A 351 10.72 -21.55 -6.04
CA PRO A 351 12.09 -21.43 -5.54
C PRO A 351 13.01 -22.47 -6.19
N GLY A 352 14.16 -22.02 -6.69
CA GLY A 352 15.16 -22.89 -7.31
C GLY A 352 14.89 -23.27 -8.78
N ASP A 353 13.78 -22.80 -9.38
CA ASP A 353 13.53 -23.03 -10.80
C ASP A 353 14.44 -22.16 -11.68
N ALA A 354 15.38 -22.79 -12.39
CA ALA A 354 16.36 -22.10 -13.22
C ALA A 354 15.73 -21.43 -14.47
N GLY A 355 14.62 -21.96 -14.98
CA GLY A 355 13.91 -21.41 -16.13
C GLY A 355 13.24 -20.08 -15.77
N LEU A 356 12.52 -20.06 -14.65
CA LEU A 356 11.91 -18.87 -14.08
C LEU A 356 12.97 -17.82 -13.73
N ALA A 357 14.06 -18.22 -13.07
CA ALA A 357 15.14 -17.29 -12.72
C ALA A 357 15.76 -16.62 -13.95
N ALA A 358 15.99 -17.39 -15.03
CA ALA A 358 16.50 -16.85 -16.28
C ALA A 358 15.48 -15.91 -16.96
N ASP A 359 14.18 -16.20 -16.84
CA ASP A 359 13.12 -15.38 -17.43
C ASP A 359 12.95 -14.04 -16.71
N VAL A 360 12.86 -14.07 -15.38
CA VAL A 360 12.85 -12.87 -14.51
C VAL A 360 14.08 -12.00 -14.80
N ALA A 361 15.27 -12.58 -14.96
CA ALA A 361 16.48 -11.83 -15.28
C ALA A 361 16.42 -11.16 -16.67
N ARG A 362 15.78 -11.78 -17.67
CA ARG A 362 15.59 -11.16 -18.99
C ARG A 362 14.57 -10.03 -18.93
N LEU A 363 13.46 -10.24 -18.23
CA LEU A 363 12.42 -9.23 -18.04
C LEU A 363 12.97 -8.01 -17.26
N ALA A 364 13.81 -8.23 -16.24
CA ALA A 364 14.47 -7.15 -15.50
C ALA A 364 15.36 -6.27 -16.41
N LYS A 365 16.03 -6.84 -17.41
CA LYS A 365 16.78 -6.05 -18.42
C LYS A 365 15.86 -5.20 -19.30
N SER A 366 14.63 -5.67 -19.55
CA SER A 366 13.64 -4.89 -20.30
C SER A 366 13.13 -3.70 -19.47
N VAL A 367 13.00 -3.89 -18.15
CA VAL A 367 12.72 -2.79 -17.21
C VAL A 367 13.86 -1.77 -17.19
N ASP A 368 15.12 -2.21 -17.16
CA ASP A 368 16.29 -1.32 -17.27
C ASP A 368 16.27 -0.53 -18.60
N ALA A 369 15.94 -1.20 -19.72
CA ALA A 369 15.88 -0.57 -21.04
C ALA A 369 14.77 0.48 -21.13
N ALA A 370 13.59 0.21 -20.57
CA ALA A 370 12.49 1.17 -20.49
C ALA A 370 12.90 2.41 -19.67
N GLY A 371 13.51 2.21 -18.50
CA GLY A 371 14.03 3.30 -17.68
C GLY A 371 15.09 4.13 -18.38
N ALA A 372 16.03 3.49 -19.09
CA ALA A 372 17.05 4.19 -19.87
C ALA A 372 16.45 5.04 -21.00
N ALA A 373 15.41 4.54 -21.68
CA ALA A 373 14.69 5.30 -22.69
C ALA A 373 14.01 6.53 -22.09
N ASP A 374 13.33 6.38 -20.95
CA ASP A 374 12.62 7.47 -20.28
C ASP A 374 13.59 8.54 -19.74
N LEU A 375 14.74 8.13 -19.19
CA LEU A 375 15.81 9.05 -18.79
C LEU A 375 16.36 9.85 -19.98
N ALA A 376 16.47 9.22 -21.16
CA ALA A 376 16.90 9.92 -22.38
C ALA A 376 15.88 10.96 -22.84
N VAL A 377 14.57 10.67 -22.73
CA VAL A 377 13.49 11.64 -22.98
C VAL A 377 13.60 12.83 -22.01
N LEU A 378 13.82 12.55 -20.73
CA LEU A 378 13.95 13.58 -19.70
C LEU A 378 15.18 14.49 -19.94
N GLU A 379 16.33 13.93 -20.32
CA GLU A 379 17.52 14.70 -20.70
C GLU A 379 17.29 15.55 -21.96
N ALA A 380 16.62 15.01 -22.98
CA ALA A 380 16.25 15.78 -24.17
C ALA A 380 15.36 16.98 -23.80
N ARG A 381 14.43 16.80 -22.85
CA ARG A 381 13.57 17.88 -22.36
C ARG A 381 14.34 18.92 -21.55
N ARG A 382 15.32 18.50 -20.74
CA ARG A 382 16.18 19.40 -19.94
C ARG A 382 16.79 20.51 -20.77
N ALA A 383 17.32 20.19 -21.94
CA ALA A 383 17.92 21.17 -22.84
C ALA A 383 16.92 22.24 -23.31
N ALA A 384 15.67 21.85 -23.59
CA ALA A 384 14.62 22.78 -24.01
C ALA A 384 14.19 23.70 -22.85
N VAL A 385 14.05 23.14 -21.65
CA VAL A 385 13.68 23.92 -20.45
C VAL A 385 14.80 24.90 -20.07
N ALA A 386 16.06 24.49 -20.14
CA ALA A 386 17.20 25.37 -19.87
C ALA A 386 17.20 26.61 -20.78
N ARG A 387 16.98 26.42 -22.09
CA ARG A 387 16.87 27.53 -23.06
C ARG A 387 15.72 28.47 -22.71
N ARG A 388 14.54 27.93 -22.37
CA ARG A 388 13.37 28.72 -21.97
C ARG A 388 13.65 29.58 -20.74
N LEU A 389 14.42 29.06 -19.78
CA LEU A 389 14.74 29.73 -18.52
C LEU A 389 16.00 30.62 -18.60
N GLY A 390 16.72 30.62 -19.72
CA GLY A 390 17.97 31.37 -19.87
C GLY A 390 19.13 30.83 -19.02
N VAL A 391 19.07 29.57 -18.60
CA VAL A 391 20.11 28.90 -17.78
C VAL A 391 20.94 27.93 -18.61
N LYS A 392 22.16 27.62 -18.15
CA LYS A 392 23.02 26.60 -18.78
C LYS A 392 22.69 25.21 -18.23
N ALA A 393 22.44 24.24 -19.10
CA ALA A 393 22.29 22.84 -18.72
C ALA A 393 23.68 22.18 -18.53
N ALA A 394 24.40 22.55 -17.47
CA ALA A 394 25.67 21.92 -17.15
C ALA A 394 25.46 20.45 -16.70
N PRO A 395 26.45 19.55 -16.88
CA PRO A 395 26.40 18.22 -16.28
C PRO A 395 26.12 18.32 -14.78
N LEU A 396 25.20 17.48 -14.28
CA LEU A 396 24.92 17.45 -12.85
C LEU A 396 26.14 16.90 -12.10
N VAL A 397 26.69 17.71 -11.19
CA VAL A 397 27.70 17.25 -10.25
C VAL A 397 27.01 16.90 -8.93
N PRO A 398 27.23 15.69 -8.38
CA PRO A 398 26.74 15.34 -7.05
C PRO A 398 27.33 16.27 -5.99
N THR A 399 26.48 16.79 -5.12
CA THR A 399 26.86 17.54 -3.92
C THR A 399 27.63 16.63 -2.95
N GLU A 400 28.38 17.22 -2.01
CA GLU A 400 29.04 16.43 -0.96
C GLU A 400 28.06 15.62 -0.11
N LEU A 401 26.85 16.15 0.10
CA LEU A 401 25.79 15.44 0.80
C LEU A 401 25.29 14.22 0.00
N GLU A 402 25.07 14.37 -1.31
CA GLU A 402 24.70 13.25 -2.20
C GLU A 402 25.81 12.20 -2.26
N LYS A 403 27.07 12.61 -2.39
CA LYS A 403 28.22 11.69 -2.36
C LYS A 403 28.29 10.92 -1.04
N ARG A 404 28.04 11.57 0.09
CA ARG A 404 27.96 10.90 1.40
C ARG A 404 26.79 9.91 1.42
N ALA A 405 25.60 10.34 1.05
CA ALA A 405 24.39 9.52 1.09
C ALA A 405 24.48 8.29 0.15
N ALA A 406 25.09 8.43 -1.03
CA ALA A 406 25.30 7.34 -1.97
C ALA A 406 26.25 6.24 -1.45
N ARG A 407 27.06 6.52 -0.43
CA ARG A 407 27.98 5.54 0.19
C ARG A 407 27.42 4.87 1.43
N LEU A 408 26.33 5.40 2.02
CA LEU A 408 25.75 4.87 3.24
C LEU A 408 24.61 3.92 2.87
N VAL A 409 24.68 2.68 3.33
CA VAL A 409 23.65 1.65 3.12
C VAL A 409 23.11 1.23 4.50
N PRO A 410 22.00 1.81 4.97
CA PRO A 410 21.46 1.49 6.28
C PRO A 410 20.86 0.07 6.30
N ARG A 411 21.12 -0.66 7.38
CA ARG A 411 20.62 -2.02 7.64
C ARG A 411 19.81 -2.04 8.94
N PRO A 412 18.67 -2.75 8.98
CA PRO A 412 17.93 -2.94 10.22
C PRO A 412 18.72 -3.87 11.16
N THR A 413 18.72 -3.58 12.46
CA THR A 413 19.27 -4.50 13.46
C THR A 413 18.23 -5.56 13.86
N ALA A 414 18.65 -6.60 14.57
CA ALA A 414 17.73 -7.62 15.10
C ALA A 414 16.61 -7.04 15.99
N LYS A 415 16.83 -5.86 16.60
CA LYS A 415 15.83 -5.18 17.44
C LYS A 415 14.56 -4.78 16.69
N VAL A 416 14.63 -4.60 15.37
CA VAL A 416 13.45 -4.28 14.56
C VAL A 416 12.42 -5.40 14.64
N ARG A 417 12.87 -6.66 14.54
CA ARG A 417 11.99 -7.84 14.57
C ARG A 417 11.75 -8.37 15.99
N GLU A 418 12.52 -7.90 16.98
CA GLU A 418 12.45 -8.36 18.36
C GLU A 418 11.06 -8.06 18.97
N GLY A 419 10.33 -9.13 19.28
CA GLY A 419 8.99 -9.05 19.85
C GLY A 419 7.85 -8.88 18.83
N GLY A 420 8.17 -8.74 17.54
CA GLY A 420 7.20 -8.70 16.45
C GLY A 420 6.55 -7.32 16.20
N TYR A 421 5.32 -7.35 15.69
CA TYR A 421 4.56 -6.18 15.24
C TYR A 421 4.66 -4.97 16.18
N ARG A 422 5.15 -3.83 15.66
CA ARG A 422 5.33 -2.53 16.33
C ARG A 422 6.18 -2.50 17.61
N GLU A 423 6.80 -3.60 18.03
CA GLU A 423 7.60 -3.61 19.27
C GLU A 423 8.82 -2.70 19.20
N TYR A 424 9.36 -2.46 18.01
CA TYR A 424 10.47 -1.54 17.81
C TYR A 424 10.15 -0.08 18.19
N GLN A 425 8.86 0.29 18.27
CA GLN A 425 8.43 1.65 18.63
C GLN A 425 8.83 2.03 20.06
N LYS A 426 9.00 1.06 20.97
CA LYS A 426 9.48 1.32 22.34
C LYS A 426 10.91 1.87 22.33
N TYR A 427 11.76 1.39 21.43
CA TYR A 427 13.14 1.86 21.29
C TYR A 427 13.18 3.27 20.70
N LEU A 428 12.33 3.56 19.71
CA LEU A 428 12.14 4.91 19.20
C LEU A 428 11.68 5.86 20.32
N SER A 429 10.67 5.46 21.09
CA SER A 429 10.11 6.29 22.16
C SER A 429 11.11 6.56 23.30
N ALA A 430 12.10 5.68 23.47
CA ALA A 430 13.17 5.84 24.46
C ALA A 430 14.25 6.86 24.04
N VAL A 431 14.34 7.25 22.76
CA VAL A 431 15.28 8.29 22.31
C VAL A 431 14.86 9.64 22.89
N SER A 432 15.75 10.26 23.68
CA SER A 432 15.45 11.49 24.41
C SER A 432 15.06 12.64 23.47
N GLY A 433 14.19 13.54 23.95
CA GLY A 433 13.82 14.74 23.20
C GLY A 433 15.03 15.61 22.84
N THR A 434 16.01 15.72 23.76
CA THR A 434 17.27 16.45 23.54
C THR A 434 18.10 15.84 22.41
N ASP A 435 18.13 14.51 22.28
CA ASP A 435 18.86 13.86 21.19
C ASP A 435 18.11 13.99 19.85
N ARG A 436 16.78 13.89 19.86
CA ARG A 436 15.95 14.12 18.66
C ARG A 436 16.12 15.53 18.11
N LEU A 437 16.26 16.55 18.97
CA LEU A 437 16.47 17.94 18.57
C LEU A 437 17.80 18.16 17.81
N LYS A 438 18.80 17.28 17.97
CA LYS A 438 20.04 17.33 17.19
C LYS A 438 19.84 16.95 15.72
N TYR A 439 18.74 16.25 15.42
CA TYR A 439 18.44 15.69 14.10
C TYR A 439 17.01 16.08 13.66
N PRO A 440 16.75 17.38 13.39
CA PRO A 440 15.43 17.82 12.97
C PRO A 440 15.02 17.18 11.64
N ILE A 441 13.81 16.65 11.55
CA ILE A 441 13.26 16.03 10.32
C ILE A 441 12.26 16.95 9.59
N ALA A 442 11.93 18.08 10.21
CA ALA A 442 11.06 19.11 9.67
C ALA A 442 11.56 20.49 10.13
N GLY A 443 11.31 21.52 9.32
CA GLY A 443 11.71 22.89 9.62
C GLY A 443 12.00 23.68 8.35
N LYS A 444 12.73 24.79 8.49
CA LYS A 444 13.21 25.56 7.34
C LYS A 444 14.10 24.66 6.47
N ASP A 445 13.73 24.49 5.21
CA ASP A 445 14.42 23.66 4.20
C ASP A 445 14.51 22.15 4.56
N LEU A 446 13.73 21.70 5.55
CA LEU A 446 13.69 20.30 5.98
C LEU A 446 12.27 19.73 5.89
N ALA A 447 12.15 18.62 5.16
CA ALA A 447 10.92 17.86 5.04
C ALA A 447 11.23 16.38 4.92
N LEU A 448 10.49 15.54 5.65
CA LEU A 448 10.46 14.10 5.46
C LEU A 448 9.03 13.70 5.11
N ALA A 449 8.87 13.00 3.99
CA ALA A 449 7.56 12.62 3.47
C ALA A 449 6.81 11.66 4.41
N ASN A 450 7.46 10.54 4.74
CA ASN A 450 6.88 9.47 5.52
C ASN A 450 7.98 8.72 6.30
N GLN A 451 7.80 8.62 7.62
CA GLN A 451 8.74 7.94 8.51
C GLN A 451 8.61 6.41 8.45
N GLY A 452 7.37 5.88 8.35
CA GLY A 452 7.11 4.45 8.29
C GLY A 452 7.62 3.84 6.98
N GLU A 453 7.41 4.54 5.87
CA GLU A 453 7.97 4.11 4.58
C GLU A 453 9.50 4.13 4.58
N LEU A 454 10.12 5.16 5.17
CA LEU A 454 11.58 5.20 5.30
C LEU A 454 12.09 4.00 6.10
N GLN A 455 11.41 3.62 7.19
CA GLN A 455 11.74 2.42 7.96
C GLN A 455 11.72 1.17 7.06
N LEU A 456 10.65 0.97 6.28
CA LEU A 456 10.54 -0.18 5.38
C LEU A 456 11.67 -0.24 4.35
N LEU A 457 12.01 0.90 3.76
CA LEU A 457 13.12 1.06 2.81
C LEU A 457 14.51 0.80 3.42
N VAL A 458 14.64 0.77 4.76
CA VAL A 458 15.87 0.33 5.43
C VAL A 458 15.90 -1.19 5.48
N ASP A 459 16.45 -1.80 4.44
CA ASP A 459 16.55 -3.24 4.24
C ASP A 459 17.99 -3.73 3.97
N GLY A 460 18.97 -2.82 3.95
CA GLY A 460 20.38 -3.11 3.71
C GLY A 460 20.77 -3.31 2.25
N ARG A 461 19.88 -3.04 1.29
CA ARG A 461 20.15 -3.11 -0.15
C ARG A 461 20.39 -1.73 -0.77
N HIS A 462 19.73 -0.71 -0.26
CA HIS A 462 19.68 0.63 -0.85
C HIS A 462 20.59 1.63 -0.17
N SER A 463 21.22 2.51 -0.96
CA SER A 463 21.91 3.66 -0.37
C SER A 463 20.92 4.66 0.21
N VAL A 464 21.36 5.55 1.11
CA VAL A 464 20.51 6.64 1.61
C VAL A 464 20.01 7.53 0.47
N LEU A 465 20.80 7.67 -0.60
CA LEU A 465 20.38 8.43 -1.77
C LEU A 465 19.26 7.72 -2.55
N ASP A 466 19.30 6.39 -2.64
CA ASP A 466 18.24 5.61 -3.30
C ASP A 466 16.95 5.63 -2.46
N ILE A 467 17.06 5.44 -1.14
CA ILE A 467 15.94 5.56 -0.20
C ILE A 467 15.25 6.92 -0.34
N LYS A 468 16.02 8.01 -0.45
CA LYS A 468 15.46 9.35 -0.68
C LYS A 468 14.67 9.40 -1.99
N LYS A 469 15.20 8.87 -3.09
CA LYS A 469 14.51 8.88 -4.40
C LYS A 469 13.23 8.03 -4.35
N MET A 470 13.27 6.88 -3.67
CA MET A 470 12.12 5.99 -3.51
C MET A 470 11.00 6.65 -2.69
N LEU A 471 11.34 7.33 -1.59
CA LEU A 471 10.38 8.14 -0.83
C LEU A 471 9.72 9.23 -1.68
N ASP A 472 10.52 9.92 -2.49
CA ASP A 472 10.07 10.98 -3.38
C ASP A 472 9.19 10.50 -4.53
N ALA A 473 9.42 9.27 -5.02
CA ALA A 473 8.63 8.65 -6.07
C ALA A 473 7.27 8.15 -5.56
N GLN A 474 7.21 7.75 -4.29
CA GLN A 474 6.00 7.22 -3.68
C GLN A 474 5.08 8.30 -3.08
N HIS A 475 5.62 9.45 -2.68
CA HIS A 475 4.87 10.48 -1.96
C HIS A 475 4.95 11.85 -2.64
N GLU A 476 3.83 12.56 -2.67
CA GLU A 476 3.75 13.92 -3.24
C GLU A 476 4.68 14.92 -2.54
N ARG A 477 4.86 14.75 -1.22
CA ARG A 477 5.74 15.62 -0.43
C ARG A 477 7.20 15.21 -0.65
N ARG A 478 7.98 16.07 -1.30
CA ARG A 478 9.43 15.87 -1.47
C ARG A 478 10.16 15.84 -0.12
N SER A 479 11.02 14.84 0.05
CA SER A 479 11.92 14.71 1.21
C SER A 479 13.25 15.42 0.94
N SER A 480 13.73 16.21 1.90
CA SER A 480 15.09 16.72 1.84
C SER A 480 16.07 15.63 2.27
N LEU A 481 17.20 15.52 1.56
CA LEU A 481 18.20 14.47 1.83
C LEU A 481 18.76 14.57 3.27
N GLN A 482 18.85 15.78 3.81
CA GLN A 482 19.28 15.98 5.20
C GLN A 482 18.24 15.47 6.20
N ALA A 483 16.94 15.63 5.96
CA ALA A 483 15.90 15.09 6.83
C ALA A 483 15.90 13.56 6.85
N VAL A 484 16.14 12.91 5.71
CA VAL A 484 16.33 11.45 5.61
C VAL A 484 17.52 11.00 6.45
N LEU A 485 18.69 11.63 6.29
CA LEU A 485 19.88 11.34 7.10
C LEU A 485 19.63 11.56 8.60
N ASN A 486 18.96 12.66 8.96
CA ASN A 486 18.63 12.97 10.35
C ASN A 486 17.73 11.89 10.96
N TYR A 487 16.72 11.42 10.23
CA TYR A 487 15.86 10.36 10.74
C TYR A 487 16.61 9.02 10.90
N LEU A 488 17.51 8.68 9.98
CA LEU A 488 18.39 7.52 10.10
C LEU A 488 19.30 7.60 11.34
N GLU A 489 19.80 8.78 11.70
CA GLU A 489 20.53 8.97 12.96
C GLU A 489 19.65 8.76 14.20
N ILE A 490 18.37 9.17 14.16
CA ILE A 490 17.41 8.87 15.23
C ILE A 490 17.19 7.35 15.36
N LEU A 491 17.04 6.65 14.24
CA LEU A 491 16.92 5.18 14.22
C LEU A 491 18.18 4.50 14.75
N ARG A 492 19.37 5.03 14.43
CA ARG A 492 20.65 4.55 14.96
C ARG A 492 20.77 4.78 16.47
N LEU A 493 20.34 5.94 16.97
CA LEU A 493 20.29 6.21 18.42
C LEU A 493 19.33 5.27 19.15
N ALA A 494 18.22 4.87 18.51
CA ALA A 494 17.33 3.83 19.02
C ALA A 494 17.94 2.41 18.95
N GLY A 495 19.08 2.24 18.27
CA GLY A 495 19.71 0.96 18.01
C GLY A 495 18.96 0.10 16.99
N LEU A 496 18.10 0.70 16.16
CA LEU A 496 17.28 0.01 15.16
C LEU A 496 17.97 -0.08 13.80
N VAL A 497 18.95 0.78 13.54
CA VAL A 497 19.68 0.85 12.27
C VAL A 497 21.18 0.94 12.51
N GLU A 498 21.94 0.30 11.63
CA GLU A 498 23.40 0.39 11.51
C GLU A 498 23.79 0.60 10.03
N TRP A 499 25.03 1.01 9.74
CA TRP A 499 25.53 1.15 8.37
C TRP A 499 27.01 0.83 8.26
#